data_AF-A0A7X7PY96-F1
#
_entry.id   AF-A0A7X7PY96-F1
#
_cell.length_a   1.000
_cell.length_b   1.000
_cell.length_c   1.000
_cell.angle_alpha   90.00
_cell.angle_beta   90.00
_cell.angle_gamma   90.00
#
_symmetry.space_group_name_H-M   'P 1'
#
loop_
_entity.id
_entity.type
_entity.pdbx_description
1 polymer ?
#
loop_
_entity_poly.entity_id
_entity_poly.type
_entity_poly.pdbx_seq_one_letter_code
_entity_poly.pdbx_strand_id
1 'polypeptide(L)'
;FPDWPAYNEMIGLGWRDRTFGTAIAVSDDGRLQRFVPGEGESTGHGPRFDALITRLGDHPIHRGLPRQWTAADIEVYYFVRGPAKRVQVLSYAREPKTGLNWPTEWVVRYGRGRVYTSTFGHVWKGDTDPVTVRDIGVQTLLVRGLQWLAGRRVDATLPENFPTADATSIGPPLE
;
A
#
# COMPACT_ATOMS: atom_id res chain seq x y z
N PHE A 1 -3.03 17.37 5.45
CA PHE A 1 -4.08 17.74 6.43
C PHE A 1 -3.90 16.99 7.75
N PRO A 2 -2.76 17.16 8.46
CA PRO A 2 -2.56 16.47 9.74
C PRO A 2 -3.56 16.93 10.81
N ASP A 3 -3.91 18.22 10.83
CA ASP A 3 -4.80 18.81 11.83
C ASP A 3 -6.29 18.67 11.51
N TRP A 4 -6.66 17.89 10.49
CA TRP A 4 -8.06 17.66 10.11
C TRP A 4 -8.54 16.28 10.57
N PRO A 5 -9.33 16.17 11.66
CA PRO A 5 -9.72 14.87 12.21
C PRO A 5 -10.44 13.97 11.21
N ALA A 6 -11.39 14.51 10.44
CA ALA A 6 -12.13 13.72 9.45
C ALA A 6 -11.22 13.14 8.36
N TYR A 7 -10.23 13.90 7.88
CA TYR A 7 -9.25 13.39 6.91
C TYR A 7 -8.43 12.23 7.47
N ASN A 8 -7.99 12.34 8.73
CA ASN A 8 -7.27 11.26 9.40
C ASN A 8 -8.12 10.00 9.58
N GLU A 9 -9.42 10.16 9.86
CA GLU A 9 -10.36 9.02 9.89
C GLU A 9 -10.59 8.41 8.51
N MET A 10 -10.62 9.22 7.44
CA MET A 10 -10.77 8.74 6.07
C MET A 10 -9.57 7.90 5.63
N ILE A 11 -8.34 8.38 5.83
CA ILE A 11 -7.14 7.65 5.39
C ILE A 11 -6.75 6.51 6.34
N GLY A 12 -7.19 6.57 7.60
CA GLY A 12 -6.88 5.59 8.65
C GLY A 12 -5.44 5.66 9.18
N LEU A 13 -4.47 5.66 8.27
CA LEU A 13 -3.04 5.79 8.50
C LEU A 13 -2.47 6.82 7.50
N GLY A 14 -1.47 7.61 7.91
CA GLY A 14 -0.71 8.48 7.03
C GLY A 14 0.65 8.84 7.61
N TRP A 15 1.37 9.72 6.91
CA TRP A 15 2.67 10.21 7.38
C TRP A 15 2.51 11.09 8.62
N ARG A 16 2.87 10.59 9.80
CA ARG A 16 2.68 11.28 11.08
C ARG A 16 3.84 11.00 12.02
N ASP A 17 3.99 11.88 13.01
CA ASP A 17 4.95 11.66 14.09
C ASP A 17 4.51 10.51 15.00
N ARG A 18 5.48 9.96 15.75
CA ARG A 18 5.30 8.83 16.65
C ARG A 18 4.14 8.97 17.65
N THR A 19 3.80 10.18 18.05
CA THR A 19 2.81 10.45 19.10
C THR A 19 1.40 10.65 18.55
N PHE A 20 1.23 10.80 17.24
CA PHE A 20 -0.06 11.10 16.64
C PHE A 20 -1.10 9.98 16.77
N GLY A 21 -0.67 8.72 16.63
CA GLY A 21 -1.61 7.61 16.48
C GLY A 21 -0.96 6.24 16.45
N THR A 22 -1.80 5.24 16.20
CA THR A 22 -1.39 3.84 16.12
C THR A 22 -0.79 3.53 14.75
N ALA A 23 0.34 2.82 14.74
CA ALA A 23 0.84 2.15 13.54
C ALA A 23 0.41 0.69 13.50
N ILE A 24 0.38 0.11 12.30
CA ILE A 24 0.05 -1.31 12.07
C ILE A 24 1.21 -1.95 11.30
N ALA A 25 1.81 -3.00 11.86
CA ALA A 25 2.66 -3.94 11.15
C ALA A 25 1.92 -5.26 10.92
N VAL A 26 2.50 -6.13 10.12
CA VAL A 26 2.00 -7.48 9.86
C VAL A 26 3.07 -8.49 10.26
N SER A 27 2.72 -9.47 11.08
CA SER A 27 3.62 -10.59 11.39
C SER A 27 3.72 -11.55 10.20
N ASP A 28 4.71 -12.44 10.22
CA ASP A 28 4.96 -13.36 9.11
C ASP A 28 3.79 -14.35 8.86
N ASP A 29 2.98 -14.61 9.89
CA ASP A 29 1.75 -15.42 9.81
C ASP A 29 0.51 -14.60 9.36
N GLY A 30 0.68 -13.32 9.02
CA GLY A 30 -0.39 -12.44 8.53
C GLY A 30 -1.24 -11.78 9.62
N ARG A 31 -0.87 -11.87 10.90
CA ARG A 31 -1.60 -11.18 11.99
C ARG A 31 -1.18 -9.71 12.08
N LEU A 32 -2.12 -8.86 12.49
CA LEU A 32 -1.86 -7.43 12.65
C LEU A 32 -1.24 -7.14 14.02
N GLN A 33 -0.08 -6.50 14.03
CA GLN A 33 0.56 -5.98 15.23
C GLN A 33 0.35 -4.46 15.30
N ARG A 34 -0.07 -3.95 16.46
CA ARG A 34 -0.33 -2.52 16.65
C ARG A 34 0.72 -1.90 17.56
N PHE A 35 1.19 -0.72 17.18
CA PHE A 35 2.07 0.13 18.00
C PHE A 35 1.28 1.36 18.41
N VAL A 36 0.97 1.50 19.70
CA VAL A 36 0.16 2.62 20.20
C VAL A 36 0.95 3.95 20.14
N PRO A 37 0.31 5.11 20.33
CA PRO A 37 1.02 6.39 20.37
C PRO A 37 2.22 6.35 21.31
N GLY A 38 3.40 6.75 20.82
CA GLY A 38 4.65 6.73 21.57
C GLY A 38 5.52 5.48 21.39
N GLU A 39 4.95 4.33 20.99
CA GLU A 39 5.73 3.12 20.70
C GLU A 39 6.34 3.16 19.31
N GLY A 40 7.56 2.65 19.12
CA GLY A 40 8.23 2.60 17.81
C GLY A 40 8.80 3.95 17.35
N GLU A 41 8.69 4.26 16.06
CA GLU A 41 9.23 5.48 15.43
C GLU A 41 8.14 6.34 14.76
N SER A 42 8.47 7.56 14.35
CA SER A 42 7.63 8.32 13.41
C SER A 42 7.56 7.60 12.06
N THR A 43 6.55 7.91 11.23
CA THR A 43 6.49 7.36 9.87
C THR A 43 7.78 7.68 9.11
N GLY A 44 8.28 6.69 8.36
CA GLY A 44 9.45 6.86 7.49
C GLY A 44 9.51 5.77 6.43
N HIS A 45 10.56 5.81 5.62
CA HIS A 45 10.88 4.77 4.66
C HIS A 45 12.41 4.64 4.50
N GLY A 46 12.86 3.48 4.05
CA GLY A 46 14.23 3.28 3.57
C GLY A 46 14.40 3.75 2.12
N PRO A 47 15.55 3.45 1.49
CA PRO A 47 15.72 3.61 0.05
C PRO A 47 14.66 2.82 -0.73
N ARG A 48 14.41 3.22 -1.99
CA ARG A 48 13.55 2.47 -2.90
C ARG A 48 14.18 1.13 -3.27
N PHE A 49 13.34 0.12 -3.48
CA PHE A 49 13.77 -1.22 -3.92
C PHE A 49 12.60 -1.99 -4.53
N ASP A 50 12.93 -3.08 -5.22
CA ASP A 50 11.94 -4.05 -5.70
C ASP A 50 11.44 -4.87 -4.52
N ALA A 51 10.17 -4.67 -4.15
CA ALA A 51 9.61 -5.22 -2.94
C ALA A 51 8.68 -6.40 -3.24
N LEU A 52 8.90 -7.53 -2.58
CA LEU A 52 7.96 -8.65 -2.58
C LEU A 52 6.71 -8.28 -1.78
N ILE A 53 5.63 -8.00 -2.50
CA ILE A 53 4.32 -7.71 -1.95
C ILE A 53 3.62 -9.03 -1.63
N THR A 54 3.05 -9.12 -0.43
CA THR A 54 2.22 -10.25 -0.01
C THR A 54 0.78 -9.81 0.17
N ARG A 55 -0.14 -10.49 -0.52
CA ARG A 55 -1.59 -10.30 -0.33
C ARG A 55 -2.01 -10.75 1.07
N LEU A 56 -2.90 -9.97 1.68
CA LEU A 56 -3.60 -10.30 2.91
C LEU A 56 -5.12 -10.33 2.69
N GLY A 57 -5.71 -11.52 2.88
CA GLY A 57 -7.15 -11.76 2.67
C GLY A 57 -7.57 -11.82 1.20
N ASP A 58 -8.88 -11.64 0.98
CA ASP A 58 -9.54 -11.87 -0.32
C ASP A 58 -10.37 -10.67 -0.79
N HIS A 59 -9.87 -9.45 -0.56
CA HIS A 59 -10.56 -8.23 -0.97
C HIS A 59 -10.76 -8.19 -2.49
N PRO A 60 -11.90 -7.70 -3.03
CA PRO A 60 -12.20 -7.73 -4.46
C PRO A 60 -11.12 -7.09 -5.37
N ILE A 61 -10.38 -6.09 -4.87
CA ILE A 61 -9.25 -5.47 -5.59
C ILE A 61 -8.17 -6.51 -5.93
N HIS A 62 -7.93 -7.48 -5.04
CA HIS A 62 -6.90 -8.50 -5.23
C HIS A 62 -7.42 -9.83 -5.78
N ARG A 63 -8.69 -9.89 -6.22
CA ARG A 63 -9.27 -11.11 -6.77
C ARG A 63 -8.49 -11.56 -8.02
N GLY A 64 -8.05 -12.81 -8.02
CA GLY A 64 -7.27 -13.41 -9.10
C GLY A 64 -5.77 -13.10 -9.06
N LEU A 65 -5.31 -12.17 -8.21
CA LEU A 65 -3.87 -11.93 -8.03
C LEU A 65 -3.16 -13.16 -7.45
N PRO A 66 -1.86 -13.35 -7.73
CA PRO A 66 -1.06 -14.33 -7.00
C PRO A 66 -1.00 -13.98 -5.50
N ARG A 67 -0.57 -14.93 -4.67
CA ARG A 67 -0.37 -14.67 -3.23
C ARG A 67 0.72 -13.63 -3.00
N GLN A 68 1.75 -13.63 -3.83
CA GLN A 68 2.87 -12.70 -3.78
C GLN A 68 3.27 -12.26 -5.19
N TRP A 69 3.75 -11.03 -5.31
CA TRP A 69 4.32 -10.47 -6.54
C TRP A 69 5.32 -9.37 -6.18
N THR A 70 6.27 -9.10 -7.07
CA THR A 70 7.30 -8.07 -6.84
C THR A 70 6.90 -6.76 -7.51
N ALA A 71 6.80 -5.70 -6.73
CA ALA A 71 6.56 -4.34 -7.23
C ALA A 71 7.88 -3.58 -7.35
N ALA A 72 8.11 -2.94 -8.50
CA ALA A 72 9.38 -2.31 -8.81
C ALA A 72 9.59 -0.91 -8.20
N ASP A 73 10.81 -0.65 -7.71
CA ASP A 73 11.29 0.67 -7.27
C ASP A 73 10.33 1.40 -6.31
N ILE A 74 9.80 0.72 -5.29
CA ILE A 74 8.85 1.31 -4.34
C ILE A 74 9.51 1.70 -3.01
N GLU A 75 8.84 2.59 -2.28
CA GLU A 75 9.13 2.83 -0.86
C GLU A 75 8.14 2.02 0.00
N VAL A 76 8.67 1.15 0.85
CA VAL A 76 7.88 0.50 1.90
C VAL A 76 7.89 1.38 3.14
N TYR A 77 6.76 2.00 3.44
CA TYR A 77 6.66 2.92 4.58
C TYR A 77 6.53 2.13 5.88
N TYR A 78 7.43 2.41 6.83
CA TYR A 78 7.34 1.89 8.18
C TYR A 78 6.64 2.89 9.10
N PHE A 79 5.98 2.37 10.14
CA PHE A 79 5.28 3.18 11.14
C PHE A 79 4.33 4.25 10.55
N VAL A 80 3.59 3.94 9.48
CA VAL A 80 2.49 4.81 9.01
C VAL A 80 1.44 4.89 10.12
N ARG A 81 1.04 6.10 10.55
CA ARG A 81 0.21 6.28 11.76
C ARG A 81 -1.08 7.03 11.51
N GLY A 82 -2.06 6.72 12.34
CA GLY A 82 -3.29 7.49 12.40
C GLY A 82 -4.26 6.92 13.42
N PRO A 83 -5.54 7.27 13.33
CA PRO A 83 -6.58 6.69 14.19
C PRO A 83 -6.65 5.16 14.10
N ALA A 84 -6.21 4.57 12.97
CA ALA A 84 -6.16 3.12 12.75
C ALA A 84 -7.52 2.41 13.00
N LYS A 85 -8.62 3.15 12.81
CA LYS A 85 -10.01 2.68 12.95
C LYS A 85 -10.49 2.14 11.61
N ARG A 86 -11.07 0.93 11.61
CA ARG A 86 -11.66 0.28 10.42
C ARG A 86 -10.70 0.15 9.23
N VAL A 87 -9.40 0.12 9.50
CA VAL A 87 -8.37 -0.17 8.51
C VAL A 87 -8.40 -1.66 8.20
N GLN A 88 -8.64 -2.00 6.94
CA GLN A 88 -8.42 -3.33 6.42
C GLN A 88 -7.16 -3.29 5.55
N VAL A 89 -6.07 -3.88 6.04
CA VAL A 89 -4.83 -4.05 5.28
C VAL A 89 -5.09 -5.06 4.16
N LEU A 90 -4.71 -4.72 2.93
CA LEU A 90 -4.88 -5.58 1.77
C LEU A 90 -3.57 -6.27 1.38
N SER A 91 -2.43 -5.62 1.62
CA SER A 91 -1.12 -6.17 1.30
C SER A 91 -0.06 -5.56 2.20
N TYR A 92 1.07 -6.25 2.29
CA TYR A 92 2.24 -5.80 3.03
C TYR A 92 3.54 -6.21 2.33
N ALA A 93 4.62 -5.56 2.69
CA ALA A 93 5.97 -5.92 2.27
C ALA A 93 6.94 -5.77 3.44
N ARG A 94 8.04 -6.53 3.41
CA ARG A 94 9.09 -6.44 4.43
C ARG A 94 9.95 -5.21 4.17
N GLU A 95 10.12 -4.38 5.18
CA GLU A 95 11.01 -3.22 5.09
C GLU A 95 12.39 -3.58 5.67
N PRO A 96 13.50 -3.40 4.91
CA PRO A 96 14.82 -3.88 5.31
C PRO A 96 15.36 -3.26 6.60
N LYS A 97 15.16 -1.96 6.84
CA LYS A 97 15.71 -1.26 8.01
C LYS A 97 15.09 -1.77 9.32
N THR A 98 13.78 -1.93 9.35
CA THR A 98 13.02 -2.36 10.53
C THR A 98 12.96 -3.88 10.67
N GLY A 99 13.10 -4.61 9.56
CA GLY A 99 12.94 -6.07 9.54
C GLY A 99 11.51 -6.54 9.80
N LEU A 100 10.52 -5.65 9.71
CA LEU A 100 9.11 -5.96 9.91
C LEU A 100 8.35 -5.85 8.59
N ASN A 101 7.17 -6.46 8.53
CA ASN A 101 6.27 -6.26 7.40
C ASN A 101 5.33 -5.09 7.66
N TRP A 102 5.21 -4.20 6.67
CA TRP A 102 4.38 -3.01 6.76
C TRP A 102 3.33 -2.98 5.65
N PRO A 103 2.12 -2.45 5.94
CA PRO A 103 1.07 -2.29 4.93
C PRO A 103 1.54 -1.49 3.72
N THR A 104 1.29 -2.01 2.52
CA THR A 104 1.50 -1.29 1.25
C THR A 104 0.19 -0.82 0.63
N GLU A 105 -0.92 -1.49 0.95
CA GLU A 105 -2.28 -1.11 0.59
C GLU A 105 -3.23 -1.33 1.76
N TRP A 106 -4.21 -0.43 1.93
CA TRP A 106 -5.32 -0.63 2.85
C TRP A 106 -6.56 0.13 2.41
N VAL A 107 -7.70 -0.26 2.99
CA VAL A 107 -8.97 0.42 2.79
C VAL A 107 -9.60 0.85 4.11
N VAL A 108 -10.41 1.90 4.05
CA VAL A 108 -11.24 2.39 5.15
C VAL A 108 -12.65 2.69 4.65
N ARG A 109 -13.64 2.48 5.52
CA ARG A 109 -15.02 2.95 5.31
C ARG A 109 -15.26 4.20 6.14
N TYR A 110 -15.67 5.28 5.47
CA TYR A 110 -16.01 6.55 6.11
C TYR A 110 -17.41 6.98 5.69
N GLY A 111 -18.37 6.90 6.61
CA GLY A 111 -19.79 7.02 6.28
C GLY A 111 -20.20 5.99 5.22
N ARG A 112 -20.76 6.47 4.10
CA ARG A 112 -21.07 5.65 2.90
C ARG A 112 -19.92 5.55 1.90
N GLY A 113 -18.84 6.29 2.13
CA GLY A 113 -17.68 6.37 1.26
C GLY A 113 -16.73 5.18 1.45
N ARG A 114 -15.92 4.97 0.42
CA ARG A 114 -14.82 4.01 0.37
C ARG A 114 -13.53 4.79 0.19
N VAL A 115 -12.51 4.45 0.95
CA VAL A 115 -11.17 5.01 0.82
C VAL A 115 -10.21 3.86 0.58
N TYR A 116 -9.35 4.02 -0.41
CA TYR A 116 -8.25 3.12 -0.73
C TYR A 116 -6.97 3.94 -0.67
N THR A 117 -5.98 3.43 0.04
CA THR A 117 -4.68 4.06 0.17
C THR A 117 -3.61 3.04 -0.19
N SER A 118 -2.63 3.46 -0.98
CA SER A 118 -1.44 2.67 -1.30
C SER A 118 -0.18 3.53 -1.18
N THR A 119 0.95 2.90 -0.89
CA THR A 119 2.27 3.57 -0.84
C THR A 119 3.07 3.42 -2.14
N PHE A 120 2.47 2.84 -3.19
CA PHE A 120 3.09 2.69 -4.51
C PHE A 120 3.21 4.03 -5.25
N GLY A 121 4.05 4.05 -6.29
CA GLY A 121 4.06 5.13 -7.27
C GLY A 121 4.80 6.38 -6.81
N HIS A 122 5.92 6.22 -6.09
CA HIS A 122 6.76 7.37 -5.74
C HIS A 122 7.23 8.08 -7.01
N VAL A 123 7.03 9.40 -7.06
CA VAL A 123 7.58 10.29 -8.09
C VAL A 123 8.26 11.46 -7.41
N TRP A 124 9.50 11.74 -7.76
CA TRP A 124 10.24 12.89 -7.23
C TRP A 124 10.46 13.97 -8.29
N LYS A 125 10.83 15.16 -7.82
CA LYS A 125 11.21 16.27 -8.70
C LYS A 125 12.40 15.84 -9.57
N GLY A 126 12.19 15.87 -10.89
CA GLY A 126 13.19 15.51 -11.89
C GLY A 126 13.04 14.09 -12.43
N ASP A 127 12.21 13.24 -11.81
CA ASP A 127 11.89 11.94 -12.39
C ASP A 127 11.14 12.15 -13.71
N THR A 128 11.64 11.50 -14.76
CA THR A 128 10.96 11.40 -16.06
C THR A 128 10.65 9.93 -16.27
N ASP A 129 9.36 9.61 -16.39
CA ASP A 129 8.89 8.24 -16.63
C ASP A 129 9.35 7.17 -15.59
N PRO A 130 9.06 7.39 -14.29
CA PRO A 130 9.59 6.56 -13.20
C PRO A 130 9.11 5.11 -13.29
N VAL A 131 10.05 4.18 -13.04
CA VAL A 131 9.85 2.72 -13.15
C VAL A 131 8.64 2.25 -12.35
N THR A 132 8.45 2.77 -11.12
CA THR A 132 7.33 2.39 -10.25
C THR A 132 5.95 2.72 -10.83
N VAL A 133 5.81 3.79 -11.63
CA VAL A 133 4.54 4.15 -12.29
C VAL A 133 4.30 3.29 -13.54
N ARG A 134 5.38 2.77 -14.14
CA ARG A 134 5.32 1.82 -15.26
C ARG A 134 5.15 0.37 -14.84
N ASP A 135 5.32 0.05 -13.56
CA ASP A 135 5.11 -1.30 -13.04
C ASP A 135 3.67 -1.77 -13.33
N ILE A 136 3.55 -2.91 -14.02
CA ILE A 136 2.27 -3.46 -14.47
C ILE A 136 1.39 -3.84 -13.26
N GLY A 137 1.99 -4.26 -12.15
CA GLY A 137 1.29 -4.52 -10.89
C GLY A 137 0.67 -3.24 -10.32
N VAL A 138 1.45 -2.17 -10.23
CA VAL A 138 0.99 -0.85 -9.76
C VAL A 138 -0.14 -0.31 -10.64
N GLN A 139 0.02 -0.34 -11.97
CA GLN A 139 -1.03 0.10 -12.90
C GLN A 139 -2.31 -0.73 -12.77
N THR A 140 -2.18 -2.06 -12.65
CA THR A 140 -3.32 -2.96 -12.44
C THR A 140 -4.08 -2.62 -11.16
N LEU A 141 -3.36 -2.42 -10.05
CA LEU A 141 -3.95 -2.11 -8.74
C LEU A 141 -4.60 -0.72 -8.71
N LEU A 142 -4.01 0.27 -9.39
CA LEU A 142 -4.61 1.59 -9.54
C LEU A 142 -5.99 1.51 -10.22
N VAL A 143 -6.08 0.82 -11.37
CA VAL A 143 -7.35 0.68 -12.10
C VAL A 143 -8.38 -0.09 -11.28
N ARG A 144 -7.99 -1.19 -10.62
CA ARG A 144 -8.90 -1.98 -9.78
C ARG A 144 -9.36 -1.22 -8.55
N GLY A 145 -8.47 -0.45 -7.93
CA GLY A 145 -8.79 0.46 -6.83
C GLY A 145 -9.85 1.48 -7.27
N LEU A 146 -9.66 2.12 -8.42
CA LEU A 146 -10.63 3.08 -8.99
C LEU A 146 -12.00 2.43 -9.27
N GLN A 147 -12.03 1.24 -9.86
CA GLN A 147 -13.28 0.50 -10.07
C GLN A 147 -14.02 0.24 -8.75
N TRP A 148 -13.28 -0.21 -7.72
CA TRP A 148 -13.84 -0.48 -6.40
C TRP A 148 -14.34 0.78 -5.70
N LEU A 149 -13.59 1.88 -5.76
CA LEU A 149 -13.97 3.18 -5.24
C LEU A 149 -15.24 3.71 -5.92
N ALA A 150 -15.35 3.55 -7.24
CA ALA A 150 -16.52 3.93 -8.03
C ALA A 150 -17.75 3.03 -7.81
N GLY A 151 -17.66 2.00 -6.93
CA GLY A 151 -18.75 1.08 -6.68
C GLY A 151 -19.03 0.10 -7.84
N ARG A 152 -18.13 0.01 -8.82
CA ARG A 152 -18.26 -0.88 -9.97
C ARG A 152 -17.76 -2.28 -9.62
N ARG A 153 -18.12 -3.26 -10.44
CA ARG A 153 -17.50 -4.60 -10.40
C ARG A 153 -16.02 -4.43 -10.72
N VAL A 154 -15.14 -4.94 -9.85
CA VAL A 154 -13.70 -4.99 -10.11
C VAL A 154 -13.43 -6.06 -11.15
N ASP A 155 -12.73 -5.69 -12.22
CA ASP A 155 -12.26 -6.62 -13.24
C ASP A 155 -11.17 -7.50 -12.64
N ALA A 156 -11.35 -8.81 -12.76
CA ALA A 156 -10.41 -9.80 -12.24
C ALA A 156 -9.45 -10.32 -13.31
N THR A 157 -9.61 -9.91 -14.57
CA THR A 157 -8.67 -10.19 -15.64
C THR A 157 -7.30 -9.63 -15.25
N LEU A 158 -6.27 -10.45 -15.38
CA LEU A 158 -4.89 -10.05 -15.19
C LEU A 158 -4.21 -9.88 -16.55
N PRO A 159 -3.36 -8.86 -16.72
CA PRO A 159 -2.43 -8.81 -17.84
C PRO A 159 -1.57 -10.08 -17.86
N GLU A 160 -1.26 -10.60 -19.05
CA GLU A 160 -0.42 -11.79 -19.21
C GLU A 160 0.98 -11.60 -18.59
N ASN A 161 1.46 -10.35 -18.60
CA ASN A 161 2.72 -9.94 -18.02
C ASN A 161 2.58 -9.36 -16.60
N PHE A 162 1.59 -9.76 -15.81
CA PHE A 162 1.54 -9.36 -14.39
C PHE A 162 2.80 -9.84 -13.64
N PRO A 163 3.40 -9.03 -12.73
CA PRO A 163 4.62 -9.42 -12.02
C PRO A 163 4.48 -10.75 -11.25
N THR A 164 5.60 -11.48 -11.14
CA THR A 164 5.66 -12.71 -10.34
C THR A 164 6.35 -12.44 -9.01
N ALA A 165 6.46 -13.45 -8.14
CA ALA A 165 7.24 -13.32 -6.91
C ALA A 165 8.74 -13.10 -7.17
N ASP A 166 9.25 -13.53 -8.33
CA ASP A 166 10.69 -13.54 -8.63
C ASP A 166 11.09 -12.48 -9.66
N ALA A 167 10.13 -11.81 -10.32
CA ALA A 167 10.40 -10.83 -11.36
C ALA A 167 9.39 -9.69 -11.37
N THR A 168 9.91 -8.47 -11.50
CA THR A 168 9.13 -7.28 -11.82
C THR A 168 8.63 -7.32 -13.26
N SER A 169 7.63 -6.49 -13.58
CA SER A 169 7.14 -6.32 -14.95
C SER A 169 6.87 -4.84 -15.21
N ILE A 170 7.63 -4.27 -16.13
CA ILE A 170 7.62 -2.83 -16.40
C ILE A 170 7.06 -2.60 -17.79
N GLY A 171 6.04 -1.74 -17.88
CA GLY A 171 5.50 -1.27 -19.15
C GLY A 171 6.48 -0.41 -19.95
N PRO A 172 6.18 -0.18 -21.24
CA PRO A 172 6.95 0.75 -22.06
C PRO A 172 6.89 2.18 -21.47
N PRO A 173 7.83 3.05 -21.85
CA PRO A 173 7.76 4.47 -21.51
C PRO A 173 6.40 5.10 -21.85
N LEU A 174 5.90 5.98 -20.98
CA LEU A 174 4.73 6.79 -21.30
C LEU A 174 5.13 7.82 -22.37
N GLU A 175 4.50 7.76 -23.55
CA GLU A 175 4.64 8.74 -24.64
C GLU A 175 4.01 10.09 -24.30
#